data_AF-A0A957MF34-F1
#
_entry.id   AF-A0A957MF34-F1
#
_cell.length_a   1.000
_cell.length_b   1.000
_cell.length_c   1.000
_cell.angle_alpha   90.00
_cell.angle_beta   90.00
_cell.angle_gamma   90.00
#
_symmetry.space_group_name_H-M   'P 1'
#
loop_
_entity.id
_entity.type
_entity.pdbx_description
1 polymer ?
#
loop_
_entity_poly.entity_id
_entity_poly.type
_entity_poly.pdbx_seq_one_letter_code
_entity_poly.pdbx_strand_id
1 'polypeptide(L)'
;MRLHYASLLFFAMLLAACTPAQPPREAPPSAVTADSTAGAGEATAAPEETQPAATESVAVELPTPTPAPPVEAIATLAPDAVQLRLEPAYQGFELPVFFTDAGDGSGRHFVVEKTGKIWVIDGG
;
A
#
# COMPACT_ATOMS: atom_id res chain seq x y z
N MET A 1 16.91 60.26 -20.14
CA MET A 1 17.81 59.08 -20.25
C MET A 1 18.45 58.68 -18.92
N ARG A 2 19.08 59.59 -18.15
CA ARG A 2 19.74 59.24 -16.86
C ARG A 2 18.81 58.68 -15.77
N LEU A 3 17.58 59.16 -15.68
CA LEU A 3 16.60 58.70 -14.68
C LEU A 3 16.06 57.28 -14.96
N HIS A 4 15.98 56.90 -16.24
CA HIS A 4 15.54 55.56 -16.65
C HIS A 4 16.63 54.52 -16.41
N TYR A 5 17.90 54.90 -16.61
CA TYR A 5 19.06 54.06 -16.28
C TYR A 5 19.16 53.76 -14.77
N ALA A 6 18.89 54.75 -13.93
CA ALA A 6 18.88 54.57 -12.48
C ALA A 6 17.76 53.61 -12.03
N SER A 7 16.57 53.71 -12.63
CA SER A 7 15.45 52.80 -12.35
C SER A 7 15.74 51.36 -12.80
N LEU A 8 16.38 51.20 -13.97
CA LEU A 8 16.76 49.88 -14.50
C LEU A 8 17.82 49.19 -13.65
N LEU A 9 18.82 49.94 -13.16
CA LEU A 9 19.84 49.43 -12.25
C LEU A 9 19.26 49.02 -10.88
N PHE A 10 18.30 49.78 -10.36
CA PHE A 10 17.65 49.47 -9.09
C PHE A 10 16.79 48.20 -9.21
N PHE A 11 16.06 48.03 -10.31
CA PHE A 11 15.26 46.84 -10.57
C PHE A 11 16.12 45.58 -10.73
N ALA A 12 17.27 45.69 -11.40
CA ALA A 12 18.23 44.59 -11.54
C ALA A 12 18.84 44.14 -10.19
N MET A 13 19.09 45.08 -9.28
CA MET A 13 19.56 44.79 -7.92
C MET A 13 18.52 44.03 -7.07
N LEU A 14 17.24 44.35 -7.23
CA LEU A 14 16.14 43.67 -6.52
C LEU A 14 15.93 42.22 -6.97
N LEU A 15 16.21 41.90 -8.24
CA LEU A 15 16.08 40.54 -8.77
C LEU A 15 17.18 39.58 -8.29
N ALA A 16 18.36 40.08 -7.91
CA ALA A 16 19.49 39.24 -7.47
C ALA A 16 19.37 38.74 -6.02
N ALA A 17 18.47 39.30 -5.22
CA ALA A 17 18.33 38.96 -3.79
C ALA A 17 17.54 37.66 -3.53
N CYS A 18 16.93 37.05 -4.55
CA CYS A 18 16.11 35.84 -4.41
C CYS A 18 16.87 34.54 -4.70
N THR A 19 18.17 34.46 -4.36
CA THR A 19 18.90 33.18 -4.44
C THR A 19 18.62 32.34 -3.18
N PRO A 20 17.93 31.20 -3.28
CA PRO A 20 17.76 30.29 -2.14
C PRO A 20 19.12 29.68 -1.76
N ALA A 21 19.46 29.74 -0.48
CA ALA A 21 20.66 29.09 0.06
C ALA A 21 20.56 27.57 -0.11
N GLN A 22 21.54 26.96 -0.78
CA GLN A 22 21.58 25.51 -0.99
C GLN A 22 21.92 24.82 0.35
N PRO A 23 21.09 23.90 0.86
CA PRO A 23 21.36 23.22 2.12
C PRO A 23 22.61 22.33 2.01
N PRO A 24 23.33 22.07 3.12
CA PRO A 24 24.47 21.18 3.14
C PRO A 24 24.07 19.79 2.66
N ARG A 25 24.83 19.24 1.71
CA ARG A 25 24.62 17.87 1.21
C ARG A 25 25.07 16.88 2.28
N GLU A 26 24.11 16.30 2.99
CA GLU A 26 24.36 15.24 3.97
C GLU A 26 24.74 13.93 3.26
N ALA A 27 25.80 13.28 3.74
CA ALA A 27 26.30 12.02 3.17
C ALA A 27 25.37 10.85 3.59
N PRO A 28 25.14 9.85 2.71
CA PRO A 28 24.28 8.73 3.03
C PRO A 28 24.86 7.87 4.18
N PRO A 29 24.02 7.34 5.07
CA PRO A 29 24.47 6.46 6.15
C PRO A 29 24.94 5.11 5.59
N SER A 30 26.05 4.61 6.14
CA SER A 30 26.53 3.26 5.90
C SER A 30 25.50 2.23 6.39
N ALA A 31 25.08 1.33 5.51
CA ALA A 31 24.16 0.25 5.84
C ALA A 31 24.77 -0.69 6.91
N VAL A 32 24.01 -0.94 7.97
CA VAL A 32 24.31 -1.95 8.99
C VAL A 32 23.78 -3.29 8.51
N THR A 33 24.65 -4.28 8.33
CA THR A 33 24.29 -5.69 8.13
C THR A 33 23.64 -6.23 9.40
N ALA A 34 22.35 -6.58 9.34
CA ALA A 34 21.67 -7.28 10.41
C ALA A 34 22.04 -8.77 10.39
N ASP A 35 22.55 -9.26 11.51
CA ASP A 35 22.86 -10.66 11.78
C ASP A 35 21.57 -11.37 12.21
N SER A 36 21.09 -12.31 11.39
CA SER A 36 19.90 -13.11 11.67
C SER A 36 20.25 -14.28 12.59
N THR A 37 20.08 -14.08 13.89
CA THR A 37 20.05 -15.17 14.87
C THR A 37 18.70 -15.88 14.81
N ALA A 38 18.66 -17.05 14.17
CA ALA A 38 17.52 -17.95 14.16
C ALA A 38 17.37 -18.65 15.52
N GLY A 39 16.38 -18.23 16.31
CA GLY A 39 15.96 -18.93 17.52
C GLY A 39 15.04 -20.10 17.18
N ALA A 40 15.58 -21.33 17.25
CA ALA A 40 14.82 -22.56 17.27
C ALA A 40 14.09 -22.70 18.61
N GLY A 41 12.75 -22.69 18.56
CA GLY A 41 11.89 -23.00 19.70
C GLY A 41 11.41 -24.44 19.61
N GLU A 42 11.93 -25.27 20.51
CA GLU A 42 11.66 -26.69 20.72
C GLU A 42 10.18 -27.00 20.99
N ALA A 43 9.72 -28.10 20.40
CA ALA A 43 8.44 -28.75 20.69
C ALA A 43 8.49 -29.44 22.07
N THR A 44 7.42 -29.32 22.86
CA THR A 44 7.28 -29.99 24.16
C THR A 44 5.86 -30.53 24.37
N ALA A 45 5.85 -31.81 24.74
CA ALA A 45 4.87 -32.57 25.53
C ALA A 45 3.54 -33.06 24.92
N ALA A 46 3.56 -34.35 24.56
CA ALA A 46 2.57 -35.36 25.01
C ALA A 46 2.82 -35.69 26.51
N PRO A 47 1.93 -36.32 27.32
CA PRO A 47 0.93 -37.35 26.98
C PRO A 47 -0.42 -37.24 27.75
N GLU A 48 -1.43 -38.07 27.41
CA GLU A 48 -2.07 -39.00 28.37
C GLU A 48 -3.18 -39.81 27.68
N GLU A 49 -3.01 -41.13 27.76
CA GLU A 49 -3.91 -42.15 27.26
C GLU A 49 -4.89 -42.49 28.39
N THR A 50 -6.17 -42.16 28.23
CA THR A 50 -7.25 -42.66 29.08
C THR A 50 -8.22 -43.43 28.20
N GLN A 51 -8.18 -44.75 28.32
CA GLN A 51 -9.13 -45.67 27.73
C GLN A 51 -10.17 -46.07 28.78
N PRO A 52 -11.47 -45.86 28.49
CA PRO A 52 -12.50 -46.74 29.01
C PRO A 52 -13.25 -47.46 27.87
N ALA A 53 -13.20 -48.79 27.97
CA ALA A 53 -14.27 -49.77 27.80
C ALA A 53 -15.39 -49.61 26.75
N ALA A 54 -15.63 -50.74 26.09
CA ALA A 54 -16.87 -51.20 25.45
C ALA A 54 -17.21 -50.58 24.08
N THR A 55 -16.63 -51.16 23.02
CA THR A 55 -17.17 -51.02 21.66
C THR A 55 -18.31 -52.01 21.48
N GLU A 56 -19.53 -51.60 21.84
CA GLU A 56 -20.72 -52.14 21.19
C GLU A 56 -20.66 -51.73 19.71
N SER A 57 -20.59 -52.72 18.82
CA SER A 57 -20.62 -52.52 17.37
C SER A 57 -22.04 -52.15 16.96
N VAL A 58 -22.40 -50.89 17.19
CA VAL A 58 -23.54 -50.27 16.53
C VAL A 58 -23.16 -50.08 15.07
N ALA A 59 -23.90 -50.72 14.17
CA ALA A 59 -23.77 -50.47 12.75
C ALA A 59 -24.08 -48.98 12.50
N VAL A 60 -23.04 -48.20 12.23
CA VAL A 60 -23.16 -46.80 11.83
C VAL A 60 -23.69 -46.81 10.41
N GLU A 61 -24.98 -46.54 10.24
CA GLU A 61 -25.52 -46.24 8.92
C GLU A 61 -24.83 -44.98 8.40
N LEU A 62 -24.11 -45.13 7.27
CA LEU A 62 -23.49 -43.99 6.59
C LEU A 62 -24.62 -43.06 6.13
N PRO A 63 -24.55 -41.75 6.39
CA PRO A 63 -25.55 -40.84 5.87
C PRO A 63 -25.58 -40.94 4.34
N THR A 64 -26.76 -41.21 3.79
CA THR A 64 -27.00 -41.11 2.35
C THR A 64 -26.65 -39.69 1.91
N PRO A 65 -25.77 -39.49 0.91
CA PRO A 65 -25.42 -38.16 0.46
C PRO A 65 -26.69 -37.44 -0.03
N THR A 66 -27.08 -36.38 0.66
CA THR A 66 -28.13 -35.48 0.20
C THR A 66 -27.70 -34.92 -1.16
N PRO A 67 -28.54 -35.00 -2.21
CA PRO A 67 -28.20 -34.43 -3.50
C PRO A 67 -27.89 -32.95 -3.34
N ALA A 68 -26.70 -32.54 -3.77
CA ALA A 68 -26.33 -31.14 -3.80
C ALA A 68 -27.33 -30.37 -4.68
N PRO A 69 -27.76 -29.17 -4.28
CA PRO A 69 -28.58 -28.34 -5.14
C PRO A 69 -27.89 -28.12 -6.49
N PRO A 70 -28.63 -27.99 -7.60
CA PRO A 70 -28.05 -27.65 -8.89
C PRO A 70 -27.20 -26.39 -8.73
N VAL A 71 -25.92 -26.48 -9.04
CA VAL A 71 -25.03 -25.32 -9.06
C VAL A 71 -25.47 -24.47 -10.24
N GLU A 72 -25.96 -23.26 -10.00
CA GLU A 72 -26.32 -22.35 -11.08
C GLU A 72 -25.11 -22.09 -11.97
N ALA A 73 -25.33 -22.12 -13.28
CA ALA A 73 -24.28 -21.87 -14.25
C ALA A 73 -23.73 -20.46 -14.04
N ILE A 74 -22.46 -20.38 -13.65
CA ILE A 74 -21.77 -19.11 -13.45
C ILE A 74 -21.63 -18.46 -14.83
N ALA A 75 -22.29 -17.32 -15.03
CA ALA A 75 -22.21 -16.60 -16.29
C ALA A 75 -20.74 -16.24 -16.58
N THR A 76 -20.28 -16.60 -17.79
CA THR A 76 -18.94 -16.22 -18.24
C THR A 76 -18.91 -14.72 -18.50
N LEU A 77 -17.99 -13.99 -17.87
CA LEU A 77 -17.78 -12.58 -18.13
C LEU A 77 -17.35 -12.40 -19.59
N ALA A 78 -18.21 -11.79 -20.40
CA ALA A 78 -17.88 -11.35 -21.75
C ALA A 78 -17.31 -9.93 -21.67
N PRO A 79 -15.99 -9.72 -21.88
CA PRO A 79 -15.37 -8.40 -21.71
C PRO A 79 -16.00 -7.33 -22.61
N ASP A 80 -16.39 -7.72 -23.82
CA ASP A 80 -17.01 -6.83 -24.81
C ASP A 80 -18.44 -6.39 -24.43
N ALA A 81 -19.09 -7.10 -23.51
CA ALA A 81 -20.40 -6.73 -22.98
C ALA A 81 -20.30 -5.70 -21.83
N VAL A 82 -19.09 -5.38 -21.35
CA VAL A 82 -18.86 -4.43 -20.26
C VAL A 82 -18.34 -3.11 -20.82
N GLN A 83 -19.07 -2.03 -20.55
CA GLN A 83 -18.60 -0.68 -20.84
C GLN A 83 -17.93 -0.08 -19.61
N LEU A 84 -16.64 0.21 -19.71
CA LEU A 84 -15.88 0.88 -18.67
C LEU A 84 -15.74 2.36 -19.00
N ARG A 85 -15.89 3.21 -17.98
CA ARG A 85 -15.61 4.63 -18.06
C ARG A 85 -14.69 5.01 -16.91
N LEU A 86 -13.62 5.72 -17.24
CA LEU A 86 -12.70 6.27 -16.25
C LEU A 86 -13.21 7.63 -15.80
N GLU A 87 -13.27 7.83 -14.49
CA GLU A 87 -13.50 9.13 -13.87
C GLU A 87 -12.24 9.56 -13.13
N PRO A 88 -11.82 10.84 -13.23
CA PRO A 88 -10.75 11.35 -12.39
C PRO A 88 -11.14 11.26 -10.91
N ALA A 89 -10.37 10.49 -10.12
CA ALA A 89 -10.54 10.44 -8.67
C ALA A 89 -9.88 11.65 -7.99
N TYR A 90 -8.65 11.98 -8.42
CA TYR A 90 -7.83 13.06 -7.86
C TYR A 90 -7.01 13.73 -8.97
N GLN A 91 -6.63 14.99 -8.76
CA GLN A 91 -5.94 15.80 -9.76
C GLN A 91 -5.08 16.89 -9.09
N GLY A 92 -4.16 17.49 -9.85
CA GLY A 92 -3.28 18.56 -9.36
C GLY A 92 -1.89 18.11 -8.89
N PHE A 93 -1.52 16.83 -9.10
CA PHE A 93 -0.20 16.31 -8.74
C PHE A 93 0.86 16.67 -9.79
N GLU A 94 2.08 16.92 -9.32
CA GLU A 94 3.25 17.17 -10.14
C GLU A 94 4.10 15.90 -10.26
N LEU A 95 4.08 15.28 -11.44
CA LEU A 95 4.85 14.06 -11.75
C LEU A 95 4.65 12.95 -10.69
N PRO A 96 3.41 12.46 -10.47
CA PRO A 96 3.16 11.36 -9.53
C PRO A 96 3.84 10.08 -10.03
N VAL A 97 4.51 9.39 -9.11
CA VAL A 97 5.26 8.15 -9.39
C VAL A 97 4.72 6.93 -8.65
N PHE A 98 3.93 7.15 -7.59
CA PHE A 98 3.37 6.06 -6.79
C PHE A 98 2.04 6.48 -6.17
N PHE A 99 1.12 5.52 -6.08
CA PHE A 99 -0.17 5.64 -5.40
C PHE A 99 -0.41 4.39 -4.56
N THR A 100 -0.81 4.57 -3.30
CA THR A 100 -1.09 3.45 -2.37
C THR A 100 -2.10 3.89 -1.31
N ASP A 101 -2.76 2.93 -0.69
CA ASP A 101 -3.48 3.13 0.57
C ASP A 101 -2.57 2.83 1.79
N ALA A 102 -3.07 3.16 2.98
CA ALA A 102 -2.37 2.94 4.25
C ALA A 102 -2.36 1.48 4.73
N GLY A 103 -3.26 0.62 4.24
CA GLY A 103 -3.46 -0.74 4.73
C GLY A 103 -4.02 -0.86 6.16
N ASP A 104 -4.36 0.26 6.82
CA ASP A 104 -4.80 0.31 8.22
C ASP A 104 -6.32 0.52 8.39
N GLY A 105 -7.08 0.52 7.29
CA GLY A 105 -8.53 0.76 7.30
C GLY A 105 -8.94 2.21 7.54
N SER A 106 -8.00 3.16 7.61
CA SER A 106 -8.31 4.59 7.78
C SER A 106 -8.93 5.26 6.56
N GLY A 107 -8.89 4.61 5.39
CA GLY A 107 -9.30 5.20 4.12
C GLY A 107 -8.35 6.32 3.65
N ARG A 108 -7.12 6.38 4.17
CA ARG A 108 -6.11 7.33 3.69
C ARG A 108 -5.38 6.78 2.48
N HIS A 109 -5.25 7.63 1.46
CA HIS A 109 -4.48 7.36 0.26
C HIS A 109 -3.27 8.28 0.20
N PHE A 110 -2.21 7.80 -0.42
CA PHE A 110 -0.96 8.51 -0.57
C PHE A 110 -0.57 8.60 -2.04
N VAL A 111 -0.14 9.79 -2.45
CA VAL A 111 0.49 10.02 -3.76
C VAL A 111 1.91 10.50 -3.52
N VAL A 112 2.88 9.83 -4.13
CA VAL A 112 4.29 10.24 -4.11
C VAL A 112 4.60 10.97 -5.41
N GLU A 113 5.07 12.20 -5.32
CA GLU A 113 5.58 12.99 -6.44
C GLU A 113 7.08 12.76 -6.62
N LYS A 114 7.55 12.81 -7.87
CA LYS A 114 8.99 12.73 -8.20
C LYS A 114 9.83 13.82 -7.51
N THR A 115 9.22 14.94 -7.16
CA THR A 115 9.84 16.06 -6.43
C THR A 115 10.15 15.72 -4.96
N GLY A 116 9.69 14.57 -4.45
CA GLY A 116 9.82 14.15 -3.06
C GLY A 116 8.68 14.58 -2.16
N LYS A 117 7.60 15.15 -2.71
CA LYS A 117 6.38 15.48 -1.96
C LYS A 117 5.48 14.25 -1.83
N ILE A 118 4.91 14.05 -0.64
CA ILE A 118 3.90 13.02 -0.39
C ILE A 118 2.60 13.73 -0.02
N TRP A 119 1.55 13.48 -0.78
CA TRP A 119 0.20 13.95 -0.47
C TRP A 119 -0.55 12.90 0.34
N VAL A 120 -1.36 13.37 1.28
CA VAL A 120 -2.34 12.54 1.99
C VAL A 120 -3.71 12.96 1.52
N ILE A 121 -4.54 11.98 1.19
CA ILE A 121 -5.93 12.15 0.81
C ILE A 121 -6.77 11.40 1.82
N ASP A 122 -7.69 12.10 2.47
CA ASP A 122 -8.57 11.54 3.48
C ASP A 122 -9.91 11.09 2.88
N GLY A 123 -10.43 9.95 3.34
CA GLY A 123 -11.75 9.45 2.97
C GLY A 123 -11.86 8.92 1.54
N GLY A 124 -10.79 8.28 1.05
CA GLY A 124 -10.76 7.66 -0.27
C GLY A 124 -11.57 6.37 -0.39
#